data_AF-A0A831XD19-F1
#
_entry.id   AF-A0A831XD19-F1
#
_cell.length_a   1.000
_cell.length_b   1.000
_cell.length_c   1.000
_cell.angle_alpha   90.00
_cell.angle_beta   90.00
_cell.angle_gamma   90.00
#
_symmetry.space_group_name_H-M   'P 1'
#
loop_
_entity.id
_entity.type
_entity.pdbx_description
1 polymer ?
#
loop_
_entity_poly.entity_id
_entity_poly.type
_entity_poly.pdbx_seq_one_letter_code
_entity_poly.pdbx_strand_id
1 'polypeptide(L)'
;MKKIALAALITLGMASVSFAEDVTYTKQIKPLFDKHCVGCHGKDAAPEYHAFKAEKEKWLAKGQGMRMDTYSHLVFYTAWPDTGALMRRLDDGKNAKEGKPGNMYRHLGATEEERQKNLALFKAWVGNWNLKKWPEVTKEELDGVKVRY
;
A
#
# COMPACT_ATOMS: atom_id res chain seq x y z
N MET A 1 -40.20 31.03 50.85
CA MET A 1 -38.95 31.46 50.16
C MET A 1 -37.83 30.64 50.78
N LYS A 2 -36.98 29.84 50.13
CA LYS A 2 -36.41 29.83 48.78
C LYS A 2 -36.17 28.36 48.36
N LYS A 3 -36.49 28.03 47.11
CA LYS A 3 -36.04 26.80 46.44
C LYS A 3 -34.61 27.06 45.97
N ILE A 4 -33.62 26.28 46.39
CA ILE A 4 -32.27 26.33 45.81
C ILE A 4 -32.17 25.12 44.89
N ALA A 5 -32.23 25.39 43.60
CA ALA A 5 -32.11 24.41 42.54
C ALA A 5 -30.64 24.04 42.32
N LEU A 6 -30.39 22.74 42.23
CA LEU A 6 -29.11 22.13 41.90
C LEU A 6 -28.85 22.30 40.39
N ALA A 7 -27.84 23.06 40.01
CA ALA A 7 -27.45 23.21 38.60
C ALA A 7 -26.39 22.15 38.25
N ALA A 8 -26.81 21.08 37.57
CA ALA A 8 -25.91 20.12 36.95
C ALA A 8 -25.45 20.67 35.58
N LEU A 9 -24.16 21.01 35.46
CA LEU A 9 -23.53 21.35 34.18
C LEU A 9 -23.28 20.04 33.41
N ILE A 10 -24.12 19.76 32.41
CA ILE A 10 -23.89 18.71 31.43
C ILE A 10 -23.04 19.33 30.32
N THR A 11 -21.72 19.13 30.37
CA THR A 11 -20.84 19.38 29.23
C THR A 11 -21.01 18.24 28.23
N LEU A 12 -21.85 18.49 27.22
CA LEU A 12 -22.04 17.58 26.09
C LEU A 12 -20.78 17.63 25.22
N GLY A 13 -19.86 16.68 25.43
CA GLY A 13 -18.69 16.50 24.59
C GLY A 13 -19.13 16.08 23.19
N MET A 14 -18.99 16.96 22.20
CA MET A 14 -19.11 16.61 20.79
C MET A 14 -17.98 15.63 20.46
N ALA A 15 -18.29 14.33 20.47
CA ALA A 15 -17.44 13.33 19.86
C ALA A 15 -17.46 13.57 18.35
N SER A 16 -16.42 14.23 17.82
CA SER A 16 -16.18 14.30 16.40
C SER A 16 -15.99 12.88 15.87
N VAL A 17 -17.01 12.35 15.20
CA VAL A 17 -16.94 11.10 14.47
C VAL A 17 -16.00 11.36 13.29
N SER A 18 -14.71 11.10 13.50
CA SER A 18 -13.71 11.18 12.44
C SER A 18 -13.98 10.00 11.51
N PHE A 19 -14.73 10.24 10.44
CA PHE A 19 -14.78 9.28 9.33
C PHE A 19 -13.35 9.13 8.82
N ALA A 20 -12.77 7.95 9.00
CA ALA A 20 -11.47 7.65 8.41
C ALA A 20 -11.60 7.86 6.90
N GLU A 21 -10.92 8.88 6.38
CA GLU A 21 -10.97 9.22 4.97
C GLU A 21 -10.45 8.03 4.15
N ASP A 22 -11.09 7.74 3.02
CA ASP A 22 -10.65 6.65 2.14
C ASP A 22 -9.19 6.85 1.72
N VAL A 23 -8.39 5.78 1.77
CA VAL A 23 -7.00 5.81 1.31
C VAL A 23 -6.98 5.81 -0.22
N THR A 24 -6.35 6.81 -0.82
CA THR A 24 -6.23 6.96 -2.28
C THR A 24 -4.77 7.02 -2.73
N TYR A 25 -4.56 6.82 -4.03
CA TYR A 25 -3.23 6.90 -4.63
C TYR A 25 -2.65 8.30 -4.45
N THR A 26 -3.40 9.33 -4.82
CA THR A 26 -2.99 10.74 -4.78
C THR A 26 -2.69 11.25 -3.37
N LYS A 27 -3.50 10.88 -2.37
CA LYS A 27 -3.41 11.43 -1.01
C LYS A 27 -2.36 10.76 -0.13
N GLN A 28 -2.31 9.42 -0.10
CA GLN A 28 -1.45 8.70 0.84
C GLN A 28 -0.39 7.84 0.15
N ILE A 29 -0.75 7.11 -0.92
CA ILE A 29 0.18 6.13 -1.50
C ILE A 29 1.28 6.78 -2.32
N LYS A 30 0.97 7.81 -3.11
CA LYS A 30 1.98 8.51 -3.92
C LYS A 30 3.03 9.18 -3.05
N PRO A 31 2.71 9.99 -2.02
CA PRO A 31 3.72 10.54 -1.12
C PRO A 31 4.58 9.47 -0.43
N LEU A 32 3.95 8.35 -0.03
CA LEU A 32 4.66 7.23 0.57
C LEU A 32 5.61 6.54 -0.43
N PHE A 33 5.15 6.31 -1.65
CA PHE A 33 5.93 5.72 -2.73
C PHE A 33 7.09 6.62 -3.14
N ASP A 34 6.85 7.92 -3.28
CA ASP A 34 7.86 8.92 -3.59
C ASP A 34 8.95 8.98 -2.51
N LYS A 35 8.58 8.82 -1.24
CA LYS A 35 9.55 8.81 -0.14
C LYS A 35 10.37 7.53 -0.06
N HIS A 36 9.77 6.36 -0.28
CA HIS A 36 10.38 5.06 0.05
C HIS A 36 10.81 4.21 -1.14
N CYS A 37 10.27 4.45 -2.34
CA CYS A 37 10.37 3.52 -3.47
C CYS A 37 10.94 4.15 -4.75
N VAL A 38 10.69 5.45 -4.98
CA VAL A 38 10.98 6.10 -6.28
C VAL A 38 12.46 6.08 -6.68
N GLY A 39 13.38 5.98 -5.71
CA GLY A 39 14.83 5.92 -5.98
C GLY A 39 15.26 4.73 -6.86
N CYS A 40 14.53 3.61 -6.80
CA CYS A 40 14.78 2.42 -7.63
C CYS A 40 13.66 2.11 -8.63
N HIS A 41 12.52 2.79 -8.51
CA HIS A 41 11.29 2.52 -9.28
C HIS A 41 10.72 3.78 -9.96
N GLY A 42 11.56 4.79 -10.19
CA GLY A 42 11.20 6.08 -10.79
C GLY A 42 11.55 6.19 -12.27
N LYS A 43 11.68 7.43 -12.74
CA LYS A 43 12.02 7.79 -14.14
C LYS A 43 13.31 7.15 -14.68
N ASP A 44 14.27 6.82 -13.80
CA ASP A 44 15.58 6.27 -14.17
C ASP A 44 15.59 4.72 -14.19
N ALA A 45 14.48 4.10 -13.79
CA ALA A 45 14.28 2.66 -13.83
C ALA A 45 13.93 2.17 -15.24
N ALA A 46 13.87 0.85 -15.43
CA ALA A 46 13.37 0.30 -16.69
C ALA A 46 11.95 0.83 -16.95
N PRO A 47 11.62 1.25 -18.19
CA PRO A 47 10.35 1.93 -18.46
C PRO A 47 9.13 1.04 -18.18
N GLU A 48 9.28 -0.27 -18.38
CA GLU A 48 8.22 -1.26 -18.19
C GLU A 48 8.75 -2.55 -17.58
N TYR A 49 7.85 -3.38 -17.03
CA TYR A 49 8.20 -4.69 -16.47
C TYR A 49 8.95 -5.60 -17.45
N HIS A 50 8.47 -5.68 -18.70
CA HIS A 50 9.06 -6.53 -19.72
C HIS A 50 10.42 -5.99 -20.21
N ALA A 51 10.61 -4.66 -20.21
CA ALA A 51 11.91 -4.05 -20.50
C ALA A 51 12.93 -4.36 -19.40
N PHE A 52 12.51 -4.37 -18.12
CA PHE A 52 13.36 -4.84 -17.03
C PHE A 52 13.75 -6.30 -17.22
N LYS A 53 12.80 -7.16 -17.57
CA LYS A 53 13.07 -8.60 -17.77
C LYS A 53 14.01 -8.88 -18.93
N ALA A 54 13.89 -8.14 -20.03
CA ALA A 54 14.71 -8.34 -21.22
C ALA A 54 16.18 -7.96 -21.00
N GLU A 55 16.45 -6.95 -20.17
CA GLU A 55 17.81 -6.45 -19.89
C GLU A 55 18.10 -6.39 -18.39
N LYS A 56 17.75 -7.45 -17.65
CA LYS A 56 17.71 -7.44 -16.18
C LYS A 56 19.04 -7.03 -15.54
N GLU A 57 20.14 -7.56 -16.04
CA GLU A 57 21.49 -7.34 -15.52
C GLU A 57 21.90 -5.87 -15.66
N LYS A 58 21.53 -5.22 -16.78
CA LYS A 58 21.77 -3.79 -17.02
C LYS A 58 21.08 -2.90 -15.99
N TRP A 59 19.85 -3.23 -15.61
CA TRP A 59 19.09 -2.45 -14.63
C TRP A 59 19.58 -2.72 -13.20
N LEU A 60 19.84 -3.99 -12.87
CA LEU A 60 20.38 -4.37 -11.57
C LEU A 60 21.77 -3.77 -11.32
N ALA A 61 22.63 -3.67 -12.33
CA ALA A 61 23.94 -3.01 -12.22
C ALA A 61 23.84 -1.53 -11.83
N LYS A 62 22.67 -0.89 -12.06
CA LYS A 62 22.38 0.50 -11.66
C LYS A 62 21.60 0.58 -10.34
N GLY A 63 21.35 -0.54 -9.68
CA GLY A 63 20.46 -0.61 -8.52
C GLY A 63 19.01 -0.25 -8.84
N GLN A 64 18.61 -0.37 -10.11
CA GLN A 64 17.27 0.00 -10.58
C GLN A 64 16.39 -1.23 -10.80
N GLY A 65 15.09 -1.05 -10.54
CA GLY A 65 14.04 -1.99 -10.90
C GLY A 65 13.35 -1.56 -12.20
N MET A 66 12.02 -1.67 -12.20
CA MET A 66 11.14 -1.14 -13.23
C MET A 66 10.26 -0.02 -12.69
N ARG A 67 9.79 0.84 -13.58
CA ARG A 67 8.98 2.01 -13.25
C ARG A 67 7.69 1.63 -12.53
N MET A 68 7.38 2.35 -11.46
CA MET A 68 6.13 2.26 -10.69
C MET A 68 5.70 3.63 -10.11
N ASP A 69 6.32 4.73 -10.55
CA ASP A 69 6.15 6.08 -9.97
C ASP A 69 4.89 6.84 -10.44
N THR A 70 4.09 6.23 -11.31
CA THR A 70 2.75 6.71 -11.67
C THR A 70 1.70 5.67 -11.33
N TYR A 71 0.45 6.11 -11.18
CA TYR A 71 -0.67 5.23 -10.84
C TYR A 71 -0.74 4.00 -11.75
N SER A 72 -0.78 4.20 -13.06
CA SER A 72 -0.92 3.11 -14.03
C SER A 72 0.23 2.10 -13.97
N HIS A 73 1.47 2.57 -13.75
CA HIS A 73 2.61 1.67 -13.60
C HIS A 73 2.55 0.90 -12.26
N LEU A 74 2.04 1.51 -11.18
CA LEU A 74 1.93 0.83 -9.89
C LEU A 74 0.81 -0.22 -9.86
N VAL A 75 -0.38 0.11 -10.39
CA VAL A 75 -1.53 -0.83 -10.37
C VAL A 75 -1.36 -2.04 -11.27
N PHE A 76 -0.40 -2.01 -12.20
CA PHE A 76 0.06 -3.18 -12.96
C PHE A 76 0.38 -4.39 -12.05
N TYR A 77 0.87 -4.13 -10.84
CA TYR A 77 1.32 -5.13 -9.87
C TYR A 77 0.26 -5.49 -8.81
N THR A 78 -0.98 -5.00 -8.94
CA THR A 78 -2.07 -5.29 -8.00
C THR A 78 -3.05 -6.30 -8.59
N ALA A 79 -3.97 -5.87 -9.44
CA ALA A 79 -5.02 -6.71 -10.02
C ALA A 79 -4.58 -7.42 -11.29
N TRP A 80 -3.97 -6.69 -12.24
CA TRP A 80 -3.55 -7.23 -13.54
C TRP A 80 -2.52 -6.27 -14.17
N PRO A 81 -1.53 -6.78 -14.93
CA PRO A 81 -1.27 -8.18 -15.28
C PRO A 81 -0.37 -8.96 -14.31
N ASP A 82 0.46 -8.30 -13.48
CA ASP A 82 1.29 -9.02 -12.50
C ASP A 82 0.57 -9.13 -11.15
N THR A 83 -0.56 -9.84 -11.17
CA THR A 83 -1.49 -9.95 -10.05
C THR A 83 -0.81 -10.38 -8.75
N GLY A 84 -1.13 -9.66 -7.68
CA GLY A 84 -0.63 -9.93 -6.33
C GLY A 84 0.85 -9.60 -6.12
N ALA A 85 1.57 -9.08 -7.12
CA ALA A 85 3.00 -8.83 -6.99
C ALA A 85 3.33 -7.77 -5.94
N LEU A 86 2.63 -6.63 -5.94
CA LEU A 86 2.80 -5.60 -4.91
C LEU A 86 2.58 -6.20 -3.51
N MET A 87 1.49 -6.94 -3.36
CA MET A 87 1.11 -7.56 -2.09
C MET A 87 2.18 -8.54 -1.59
N ARG A 88 2.64 -9.46 -2.45
CA ARG A 88 3.71 -10.42 -2.10
C ARG A 88 5.02 -9.75 -1.69
N ARG A 89 5.37 -8.63 -2.31
CA ARG A 89 6.66 -7.95 -2.07
C ARG A 89 6.63 -7.09 -0.82
N LEU A 90 5.46 -6.56 -0.47
CA LEU A 90 5.23 -5.75 0.72
C LEU A 90 4.70 -6.53 1.92
N ASP A 91 4.33 -7.80 1.78
CA ASP A 91 3.77 -8.59 2.89
C ASP A 91 4.77 -8.69 4.06
N ASP A 92 4.27 -8.61 5.29
CA ASP A 92 5.08 -8.74 6.51
C ASP A 92 5.39 -10.21 6.87
N GLY A 93 4.91 -11.16 6.06
CA GLY A 93 5.17 -12.58 6.23
C GLY A 93 4.14 -13.28 7.10
N LYS A 94 3.25 -12.56 7.78
CA LYS A 94 2.20 -13.17 8.63
C LYS A 94 1.16 -13.94 7.81
N ASN A 95 1.05 -13.65 6.51
CA ASN A 95 0.15 -14.33 5.58
C ASN A 95 0.88 -15.40 4.73
N ALA A 96 2.20 -15.51 4.82
CA ALA A 96 2.99 -16.44 4.03
C ALA A 96 3.15 -17.79 4.75
N LYS A 97 3.08 -18.90 4.00
CA LYS A 97 3.25 -20.27 4.55
C LYS A 97 4.56 -20.46 5.33
N GLU A 98 5.61 -19.74 4.94
CA GLU A 98 6.94 -19.82 5.57
C GLU A 98 7.22 -18.71 6.59
N GLY A 99 6.27 -17.78 6.83
CA GLY A 99 6.46 -16.69 7.77
C GLY A 99 7.45 -15.59 7.33
N LYS A 100 8.03 -15.67 6.13
CA LYS A 100 9.05 -14.72 5.65
C LYS A 100 8.42 -13.47 5.04
N PRO A 101 8.86 -12.26 5.39
CA PRO A 101 8.39 -11.03 4.78
C PRO A 101 8.83 -10.95 3.30
N GLY A 102 8.06 -10.22 2.52
CA GLY A 102 8.42 -9.86 1.16
C GLY A 102 9.71 -9.03 1.12
N ASN A 103 10.50 -9.17 0.05
CA ASN A 103 11.81 -8.51 -0.02
C ASN A 103 11.74 -6.98 -0.11
N MET A 104 10.58 -6.40 -0.41
CA MET A 104 10.37 -4.95 -0.44
C MET A 104 9.78 -4.40 0.86
N TYR A 105 9.29 -5.25 1.78
CA TYR A 105 8.73 -4.86 3.07
C TYR A 105 9.69 -3.96 3.87
N ARG A 106 10.98 -4.29 3.84
CA ARG A 106 12.04 -3.53 4.53
C ARG A 106 12.12 -2.06 4.12
N HIS A 107 11.63 -1.70 2.93
CA HIS A 107 11.67 -0.34 2.42
C HIS A 107 10.50 0.53 2.90
N LEU A 108 9.47 -0.08 3.52
CA LEU A 108 8.32 0.66 4.06
C LEU A 108 8.67 1.52 5.27
N GLY A 109 9.88 1.44 5.84
CA GLY A 109 10.26 2.22 7.02
C GLY A 109 11.53 1.73 7.69
N ALA A 110 12.18 2.64 8.43
CA ALA A 110 13.40 2.35 9.17
C ALA A 110 13.13 1.44 10.38
N THR A 111 11.97 1.59 11.03
CA THR A 111 11.55 0.76 12.17
C THR A 111 10.38 -0.15 11.80
N GLU A 112 10.11 -1.15 12.63
CA GLU A 112 8.97 -2.05 12.42
C GLU A 112 7.64 -1.32 12.55
N GLU A 113 7.55 -0.37 13.48
CA GLU A 113 6.36 0.47 13.68
C GLU A 113 6.07 1.31 12.43
N GLU A 114 7.09 1.90 11.82
CA GLU A 114 6.94 2.66 10.57
C GLU A 114 6.51 1.73 9.42
N ARG A 115 7.14 0.54 9.29
CA ARG A 115 6.78 -0.43 8.25
C ARG A 115 5.34 -0.92 8.40
N GLN A 116 4.89 -1.23 9.61
CA GLN A 116 3.51 -1.66 9.87
C GLN A 116 2.51 -0.55 9.57
N LYS A 117 2.78 0.70 9.99
CA LYS A 117 1.93 1.86 9.67
C LYS A 117 1.80 2.06 8.16
N ASN A 118 2.91 1.97 7.43
CA ASN A 118 2.92 2.18 5.99
C ASN A 118 2.33 0.99 5.22
N LEU A 119 2.55 -0.24 5.69
CA LEU A 119 1.88 -1.43 5.14
C LEU A 119 0.35 -1.35 5.30
N ALA A 120 -0.14 -0.84 6.43
CA ALA A 120 -1.57 -0.66 6.66
C ALA A 120 -2.21 0.27 5.61
N LEU A 121 -1.51 1.32 5.18
CA LEU A 121 -1.97 2.20 4.10
C LEU A 121 -2.07 1.45 2.76
N PHE A 122 -1.05 0.67 2.41
CA PHE A 122 -1.10 -0.16 1.18
C PHE A 122 -2.23 -1.19 1.23
N LYS A 123 -2.43 -1.87 2.37
CA LYS A 123 -3.52 -2.82 2.56
C LYS A 123 -4.89 -2.16 2.40
N ALA A 124 -5.10 -1.00 3.04
CA ALA A 124 -6.33 -0.24 2.94
C ALA A 124 -6.60 0.26 1.51
N TRP A 125 -5.58 0.73 0.80
CA TRP A 125 -5.70 1.20 -0.59
C TRP A 125 -5.98 0.05 -1.58
N VAL A 126 -5.27 -1.06 -1.45
CA VAL A 126 -5.47 -2.23 -2.31
C VAL A 126 -6.83 -2.87 -2.05
N GLY A 127 -7.30 -2.89 -0.80
CA GLY A 127 -8.53 -3.57 -0.41
C GLY A 127 -8.25 -5.05 -0.13
N ASN A 128 -8.63 -5.93 -1.06
CA ASN A 128 -8.39 -7.37 -0.89
C ASN A 128 -6.89 -7.71 -1.01
N TRP A 129 -6.25 -8.03 0.12
CA TRP A 129 -4.83 -8.36 0.19
C TRP A 129 -4.55 -9.82 -0.21
N ASN A 130 -4.69 -10.11 -1.51
CA ASN A 130 -4.50 -11.44 -2.06
C ASN A 130 -3.06 -11.65 -2.60
N LEU A 131 -2.41 -12.73 -2.17
CA LEU A 131 -1.03 -13.07 -2.57
C LEU A 131 -0.95 -13.96 -3.82
N LYS A 132 -2.08 -14.49 -4.30
CA LYS A 132 -2.17 -15.38 -5.46
C LYS A 132 -1.65 -14.75 -6.75
N LYS A 133 -1.23 -15.58 -7.70
CA LYS A 133 -0.87 -15.15 -9.06
C LYS A 133 -2.08 -15.20 -9.98
N TRP A 134 -1.99 -14.53 -11.13
CA TRP A 134 -3.08 -14.42 -12.11
C TRP A 134 -3.83 -15.74 -12.41
N PRO A 135 -3.17 -16.90 -12.64
CA PRO A 135 -3.90 -18.14 -12.95
C PRO A 135 -4.71 -18.73 -11.79
N GLU A 136 -4.52 -18.21 -10.58
CA GLU A 136 -5.07 -18.76 -9.33
C GLU A 136 -6.17 -17.87 -8.73
N VAL A 137 -6.33 -16.64 -9.22
CA VAL A 137 -7.29 -15.67 -8.68
C VAL A 137 -8.68 -15.90 -9.25
N THR A 138 -9.71 -15.64 -8.45
CA THR A 138 -11.09 -15.58 -8.95
C THR A 138 -11.53 -14.16 -9.30
N LYS A 139 -12.64 -14.03 -10.01
CA LYS A 139 -13.23 -12.72 -10.33
C LYS A 139 -13.65 -11.95 -9.08
N GLU A 140 -14.21 -12.65 -8.09
CA GLU A 140 -14.64 -12.08 -6.81
C GLU A 140 -13.43 -11.53 -6.03
N GLU A 141 -12.31 -12.25 -6.06
CA GLU A 141 -11.06 -11.78 -5.44
C GLU A 141 -10.52 -10.51 -6.12
N LEU A 142 -10.64 -10.42 -7.45
CA LEU A 142 -10.27 -9.23 -8.22
C LEU A 142 -11.21 -8.04 -7.97
N ASP A 143 -12.52 -8.27 -7.81
CA ASP A 143 -13.49 -7.21 -7.48
C ASP A 143 -13.25 -6.61 -6.09
N GLY A 144 -12.55 -7.35 -5.23
CA GLY A 144 -12.05 -6.88 -3.94
C GLY A 144 -10.89 -5.89 -4.06
N VAL A 145 -10.20 -5.81 -5.19
CA VAL A 145 -9.09 -4.85 -5.40
C VAL A 145 -9.67 -3.48 -5.76
N LYS A 146 -9.36 -2.46 -4.94
CA LYS A 146 -9.98 -1.12 -5.02
C LYS A 146 -9.09 -0.10 -5.71
N VAL A 147 -7.85 0.03 -5.26
CA VAL A 147 -6.79 0.88 -5.84
C VAL A 147 -7.28 2.25 -6.31
N ARG A 148 -7.98 2.97 -5.43
CA ARG A 148 -8.58 4.28 -5.79
C ARG A 148 -7.50 5.30 -6.15
N TYR A 149 -7.72 6.09 -7.21
CA TYR A 149 -6.81 7.16 -7.62
C TYR A 149 -6.75 8.31 -6.61
#